data_AF-A0A2P4XFX7-F1
#
_entry.id   AF-A0A2P4XFX7-F1
#
_cell.length_a   1.000
_cell.length_b   1.000
_cell.length_c   1.000
_cell.angle_alpha   90.00
_cell.angle_beta   90.00
_cell.angle_gamma   90.00
#
_symmetry.space_group_name_H-M   'P 1'
#
loop_
_entity.id
_entity.type
_entity.pdbx_description
1 polymer ?
#
loop_
_entity_poly.entity_id
_entity_poly.type
_entity_poly.pdbx_seq_one_letter_code
_entity_poly.pdbx_strand_id
1 'polypeptide(L)'
;MSTPRMQWVSQRIVESFEPNVTQAEVNEFLASGNTRKLFDELLSGKDATTADGKPVDVQKASVNAICFGELAPNILRDLETTISSSFSPLLKAKDEWGKADVDLKNEFMTESEKFANDLKEALNSMDSGLELRRPDRSIIVETVNNAGHADGTRALQIADSPKLIQHYEEVLKVWCDVISTYLETNTTNDGKGNNEQTIDDDGPMGELEYWRRRMQRLTSITEQLKMNEYKDVFAVLSRTTKSVNDDTKQRIQTLLRRWKQIDIGITEAANEAKDNVKYLFTLEKFIIPLYNGTPSSIIDTLPALMNSIKMIHSIARYYNTTERMANLFTKITNQMITNCKHCVTGGETYEVMWDKDPEELGKQFEFNEMKTFGKLEHFCRRGMGDLIAKFSSIIREFQYRNYDLLDYKNNRIFHNYGLELEHVLQQYEKYKQNSPNPRNLPPITGNITWSRHLLKRVEEPMKKFESNQNVLASKDAKRIIRTYNNVARRLVAFQYIWYQAWVQYIDTAKARLQATLIIRHPEDNKLNVNFDPEILQLLREAKCLDRMGIEFPEAAKIVLLQENKFKNYFNELQYALAEYDRIVTKVIQVTAMLL
;
A
#
# COMPACT_ATOMS: atom_id res chain seq x y z
N MET A 1 -1.90 -8.79 64.58
CA MET A 1 -2.81 -9.01 63.44
C MET A 1 -4.23 -9.13 63.97
N SER A 2 -5.04 -8.07 63.90
CA SER A 2 -6.34 -8.02 64.60
C SER A 2 -7.57 -8.02 63.67
N THR A 3 -7.39 -8.10 62.35
CA THR A 3 -8.50 -8.14 61.39
C THR A 3 -8.34 -9.31 60.42
N PRO A 4 -9.44 -10.02 60.07
CA PRO A 4 -9.42 -11.10 59.07
C PRO A 4 -8.82 -10.69 57.71
N ARG A 5 -8.89 -9.40 57.38
CA ARG A 5 -8.34 -8.81 56.16
C ARG A 5 -6.81 -8.72 56.16
N MET A 6 -6.19 -8.39 57.30
CA MET A 6 -4.72 -8.39 57.41
C MET A 6 -4.15 -9.80 57.32
N GLN A 7 -4.89 -10.80 57.80
CA GLN A 7 -4.52 -12.21 57.62
C GLN A 7 -4.61 -12.62 56.14
N TRP A 8 -5.65 -12.19 55.43
CA TRP A 8 -5.77 -12.43 53.99
C TRP A 8 -4.65 -11.77 53.17
N VAL A 9 -4.32 -10.50 53.43
CA VAL A 9 -3.20 -9.81 52.77
C VAL A 9 -1.88 -10.52 53.04
N SER A 10 -1.65 -10.92 54.29
CA SER A 10 -0.45 -11.65 54.67
C SER A 10 -0.30 -12.97 53.93
N GLN A 11 -1.39 -13.74 53.80
CA GLN A 11 -1.38 -15.00 53.05
C GLN A 11 -1.07 -14.77 51.56
N ARG A 12 -1.63 -13.72 50.94
CA ARG A 12 -1.35 -13.40 49.52
C ARG A 12 0.08 -12.95 49.27
N ILE A 13 0.68 -12.19 50.18
CA ILE A 13 2.09 -11.82 50.08
C ILE A 13 2.97 -13.08 50.13
N VAL A 14 2.67 -14.03 51.01
CA VAL A 14 3.43 -15.30 51.06
C VAL A 14 3.27 -16.08 49.76
N GLU A 15 2.04 -16.26 49.27
CA GLU A 15 1.77 -16.96 48.01
C GLU A 15 2.47 -16.31 46.79
N SER A 16 2.57 -14.98 46.72
CA SER A 16 3.22 -14.26 45.61
C SER A 16 4.74 -14.29 45.66
N PHE A 17 5.34 -14.45 46.85
CA PHE A 17 6.79 -14.38 47.03
C PHE A 17 7.43 -15.73 47.41
N GLU A 18 6.67 -16.83 47.37
CA GLU A 18 7.21 -18.18 47.56
C GLU A 18 8.19 -18.57 46.43
N PRO A 19 9.35 -19.19 46.74
CA PRO A 19 9.81 -19.67 48.05
C PRO A 19 10.70 -18.67 48.83
N ASN A 20 10.80 -17.42 48.39
CA ASN A 20 11.81 -16.45 48.85
C ASN A 20 11.48 -15.80 50.20
N VAL A 21 10.23 -15.88 50.68
CA VAL A 21 9.78 -15.20 51.91
C VAL A 21 8.94 -16.15 52.76
N THR A 22 9.20 -16.18 54.05
CA THR A 22 8.44 -16.99 55.03
C THR A 22 7.27 -16.22 55.64
N GLN A 23 6.24 -16.96 56.07
CA GLN A 23 5.08 -16.39 56.76
C GLN A 23 5.46 -15.58 58.02
N ALA A 24 6.53 -15.96 58.71
CA ALA A 24 7.02 -15.24 59.88
C ALA A 24 7.58 -13.85 59.52
N GLU A 25 8.36 -13.75 58.45
CA GLU A 25 8.94 -12.49 57.95
C GLU A 25 7.85 -11.53 57.44
N VAL A 26 6.83 -12.04 56.74
CA VAL A 26 5.68 -11.23 56.31
C VAL A 26 4.90 -10.71 57.52
N ASN A 27 4.72 -11.55 58.55
CA ASN A 27 4.01 -11.15 59.76
C ASN A 27 4.76 -10.06 60.54
N GLU A 28 6.09 -10.13 60.59
CA GLU A 28 6.95 -9.12 61.20
C GLU A 28 6.94 -7.82 60.39
N PHE A 29 7.04 -7.90 59.07
CA PHE A 29 6.94 -6.76 58.16
C PHE A 29 5.62 -5.99 58.33
N LEU A 30 4.49 -6.71 58.35
CA LEU A 30 3.16 -6.14 58.54
C LEU A 30 2.93 -5.62 59.98
N ALA A 31 3.72 -6.09 60.95
CA ALA A 31 3.67 -5.62 62.34
C ALA A 31 4.54 -4.37 62.58
N SER A 32 5.48 -4.06 61.69
CA SER A 32 6.36 -2.89 61.81
C SER A 32 5.55 -1.59 61.83
N GLY A 33 5.90 -0.66 62.71
CA GLY A 33 5.06 0.51 63.03
C GLY A 33 4.72 1.40 61.83
N ASN A 34 5.65 1.59 60.90
CA ASN A 34 5.43 2.41 59.69
C ASN A 34 4.55 1.67 58.67
N THR A 35 4.80 0.39 58.44
CA THR A 35 4.02 -0.43 57.51
C THR A 35 2.61 -0.64 58.02
N ARG A 36 2.45 -0.93 59.31
CA ARG A 36 1.14 -1.06 59.94
C ARG A 36 0.35 0.24 59.86
N LYS A 37 1.00 1.40 60.08
CA LYS A 37 0.36 2.70 59.93
C LYS A 37 -0.05 2.96 58.47
N LEU A 38 0.80 2.66 57.49
CA LEU A 38 0.50 2.82 56.06
C LEU A 38 -0.68 1.92 55.63
N PHE A 39 -0.69 0.65 56.04
CA PHE A 39 -1.79 -0.26 55.76
C PHE A 39 -3.06 0.13 56.50
N ASP A 40 -2.98 0.54 57.77
CA ASP A 40 -4.14 1.04 58.51
C ASP A 40 -4.68 2.34 57.87
N GLU A 41 -3.84 3.22 57.31
CA GLU A 41 -4.23 4.45 56.60
C GLU A 41 -4.84 4.16 55.21
N LEU A 42 -4.30 3.19 54.46
CA LEU A 42 -4.88 2.66 53.21
C LEU A 42 -6.20 1.91 53.43
N LEU A 43 -6.36 1.25 54.58
CA LEU A 43 -7.54 0.44 54.93
C LEU A 43 -8.61 1.26 55.67
N SER A 44 -8.26 2.38 56.31
CA SER A 44 -9.18 3.30 57.00
C SER A 44 -9.48 4.59 56.22
N GLY A 45 -8.74 4.86 55.15
CA GLY A 45 -8.79 6.12 54.42
C GLY A 45 -10.05 6.33 53.61
N LYS A 46 -10.56 7.56 53.67
CA LYS A 46 -11.74 8.13 52.99
C LYS A 46 -11.75 8.01 51.45
N ASP A 47 -10.71 7.47 50.83
CA ASP A 47 -10.57 7.30 49.38
C ASP A 47 -10.44 5.84 48.92
N ALA A 48 -10.43 4.86 49.85
CA ALA A 48 -10.54 3.45 49.50
C ALA A 48 -11.99 3.15 49.11
N THR A 49 -12.35 3.49 47.89
CA THR A 49 -13.58 3.02 47.27
C THR A 49 -13.33 1.65 46.67
N THR A 50 -14.27 0.72 46.87
CA THR A 50 -14.36 -0.47 46.02
C THR A 50 -14.49 -0.04 44.55
N ALA A 51 -14.25 -0.93 43.57
CA ALA A 51 -14.41 -0.62 42.14
C ALA A 51 -15.80 0.01 41.80
N ASP A 52 -16.79 -0.16 42.68
CA ASP A 52 -18.14 0.38 42.60
C ASP A 52 -18.40 1.66 43.45
N GLY A 53 -17.38 2.33 44.00
CA GLY A 53 -17.54 3.59 44.73
C GLY A 53 -18.08 3.49 46.17
N LYS A 54 -18.21 2.28 46.74
CA LYS A 54 -18.74 2.07 48.12
C LYS A 54 -17.63 2.06 49.18
N PRO A 55 -17.90 2.56 50.40
CA PRO A 55 -16.96 2.51 51.52
C PRO A 55 -16.66 1.07 51.89
N VAL A 56 -15.38 0.76 52.09
CA VAL A 56 -14.92 -0.62 52.27
C VAL A 56 -15.17 -1.09 53.71
N ASP A 57 -15.84 -2.23 53.86
CA ASP A 57 -16.07 -2.89 55.16
C ASP A 57 -14.78 -3.58 55.66
N VAL A 58 -14.26 -3.12 56.80
CA VAL A 58 -13.01 -3.61 57.41
C VAL A 58 -13.18 -4.99 58.07
N GLN A 59 -14.42 -5.44 58.30
CA GLN A 59 -14.71 -6.71 58.98
C GLN A 59 -14.99 -7.89 58.04
N LYS A 60 -15.11 -7.67 56.72
CA LYS A 60 -15.28 -8.73 55.72
C LYS A 60 -14.07 -8.83 54.80
N ALA A 61 -13.51 -10.04 54.66
CA ALA A 61 -12.54 -10.34 53.61
C ALA A 61 -13.29 -10.45 52.28
N SER A 62 -13.23 -9.40 51.45
CA SER A 62 -13.78 -9.40 50.09
C SER A 62 -12.64 -9.29 49.09
N VAL A 63 -12.54 -10.28 48.19
CA VAL A 63 -11.57 -10.31 47.09
C VAL A 63 -11.81 -9.17 46.09
N ASN A 64 -13.05 -8.69 45.97
CA ASN A 64 -13.44 -7.66 45.00
C ASN A 64 -13.30 -6.22 45.52
N ALA A 65 -12.81 -6.04 46.75
CA ALA A 65 -12.76 -4.73 47.40
C ALA A 65 -11.38 -4.05 47.36
N ILE A 66 -10.34 -4.74 46.86
CA ILE A 66 -8.96 -4.26 46.86
C ILE A 66 -8.34 -4.52 45.49
N CYS A 67 -7.77 -3.48 44.88
CA CYS A 67 -6.87 -3.67 43.74
C CYS A 67 -5.51 -4.15 44.27
N PHE A 68 -5.08 -5.33 43.84
CA PHE A 68 -3.77 -5.89 44.14
C PHE A 68 -3.17 -6.49 42.86
N GLY A 69 -1.84 -6.53 42.77
CA GLY A 69 -1.11 -7.08 41.63
C GLY A 69 0.36 -7.29 41.97
N GLU A 70 1.00 -8.18 41.25
CA GLU A 70 2.45 -8.38 41.27
C GLU A 70 3.07 -7.43 40.23
N LEU A 71 4.14 -6.73 40.60
CA LEU A 71 4.87 -5.87 39.69
C LEU A 71 6.14 -6.58 39.24
N ALA A 72 6.34 -6.68 37.92
CA ALA A 72 7.57 -7.23 37.37
C ALA A 72 8.78 -6.32 37.69
N PRO A 73 10.03 -6.85 37.69
CA PRO A 73 11.24 -6.07 37.98
C PRO A 73 11.43 -4.84 37.07
N ASN A 74 10.93 -4.91 35.84
CA ASN A 74 10.89 -3.77 34.93
C ASN A 74 9.47 -3.17 34.91
N ILE A 75 9.23 -2.27 35.87
CA ILE A 75 7.93 -1.61 36.09
C ILE A 75 7.43 -0.89 34.84
N LEU A 76 8.32 -0.30 34.05
CA LEU A 76 7.95 0.42 32.84
C LEU A 76 7.45 -0.53 31.75
N ARG A 77 8.14 -1.68 31.56
CA ARG A 77 7.71 -2.71 30.60
C ARG A 77 6.39 -3.34 31.01
N ASP A 78 6.22 -3.57 32.31
CA ASP A 78 4.98 -4.09 32.88
C ASP A 78 3.81 -3.12 32.68
N LEU A 79 4.04 -1.82 32.88
CA LEU A 79 3.05 -0.77 32.62
C LEU A 79 2.67 -0.69 31.14
N GLU A 80 3.65 -0.74 30.23
CA GLU A 80 3.41 -0.76 28.78
C GLU A 80 2.56 -1.97 28.39
N THR A 81 2.96 -3.16 28.83
CA THR A 81 2.28 -4.40 28.48
C THR A 81 0.88 -4.43 29.08
N THR A 82 0.68 -3.90 30.29
CA THR A 82 -0.64 -3.80 30.93
C THR A 82 -1.56 -2.84 30.17
N ILE A 83 -1.07 -1.68 29.73
CA ILE A 83 -1.88 -0.72 28.95
C ILE A 83 -2.19 -1.27 27.56
N SER A 84 -1.17 -1.75 26.84
CA SER A 84 -1.29 -2.25 25.46
C SER A 84 -2.09 -3.54 25.36
N SER A 85 -1.85 -4.50 26.26
CA SER A 85 -2.37 -5.88 26.13
C SER A 85 -3.61 -6.14 26.98
N SER A 86 -3.81 -5.39 28.07
CA SER A 86 -4.96 -5.59 28.97
C SER A 86 -5.97 -4.46 28.86
N PHE A 87 -5.57 -3.20 29.10
CA PHE A 87 -6.52 -2.09 29.14
C PHE A 87 -7.03 -1.65 27.76
N SER A 88 -6.19 -1.60 26.73
CA SER A 88 -6.62 -1.18 25.38
C SER A 88 -7.71 -2.10 24.80
N PRO A 89 -7.59 -3.44 24.83
CA PRO A 89 -8.67 -4.33 24.41
C PRO A 89 -9.94 -4.20 25.26
N LEU A 90 -9.81 -4.04 26.58
CA LEU A 90 -10.95 -3.86 27.48
C LEU A 90 -11.72 -2.55 27.20
N LEU A 91 -11.00 -1.46 26.93
CA LEU A 91 -11.58 -0.16 26.61
C LEU A 91 -12.26 -0.17 25.23
N LYS A 92 -11.70 -0.91 24.26
CA LYS A 92 -12.30 -1.11 22.93
C LYS A 92 -13.57 -1.95 22.97
N ALA A 93 -13.57 -3.02 23.76
CA ALA A 93 -14.71 -3.92 23.92
C ALA A 93 -15.87 -3.30 24.71
N LYS A 94 -15.65 -2.17 25.40
CA LYS A 94 -16.67 -1.48 26.16
C LYS A 94 -17.47 -0.52 25.26
N ASP A 95 -18.70 -0.91 24.98
CA ASP A 95 -19.62 -0.12 24.14
C ASP A 95 -20.18 1.11 24.88
N GLU A 96 -20.46 1.00 26.18
CA GLU A 96 -21.06 2.09 26.97
C GLU A 96 -20.02 2.88 27.78
N TRP A 97 -19.85 4.16 27.43
CA TRP A 97 -18.97 5.12 28.12
C TRP A 97 -19.75 6.15 28.95
N GLY A 98 -20.98 5.82 29.36
CA GLY A 98 -21.81 6.67 30.21
C GLY A 98 -22.13 8.02 29.57
N LYS A 99 -21.60 9.12 30.13
CA LYS A 99 -21.84 10.50 29.66
C LYS A 99 -20.83 11.00 28.62
N ALA A 100 -19.84 10.19 28.25
CA ALA A 100 -18.83 10.59 27.27
C ALA A 100 -19.36 10.42 25.85
N ASP A 101 -19.26 11.48 25.05
CA ASP A 101 -19.60 11.46 23.64
C ASP A 101 -18.62 10.58 22.85
N VAL A 102 -19.05 10.16 21.66
CA VAL A 102 -18.25 9.31 20.75
C VAL A 102 -16.91 9.96 20.41
N ASP A 103 -16.88 11.29 20.25
CA ASP A 103 -15.66 12.04 19.97
C ASP A 103 -14.67 12.01 21.15
N LEU A 104 -15.16 12.15 22.38
CA LEU A 104 -14.33 12.06 23.60
C LEU A 104 -13.79 10.64 23.82
N LYS A 105 -14.59 9.62 23.49
CA LYS A 105 -14.14 8.23 23.49
C LYS A 105 -12.99 8.05 22.49
N ASN A 106 -13.14 8.55 21.27
CA ASN A 106 -12.11 8.42 20.23
C ASN A 106 -10.84 9.19 20.60
N GLU A 107 -10.97 10.40 21.16
CA GLU A 107 -9.84 11.20 21.64
C GLU A 107 -9.08 10.48 22.76
N PHE A 108 -9.79 9.98 23.77
CA PHE A 108 -9.17 9.23 24.87
C PHE A 108 -8.48 7.95 24.38
N MET A 109 -9.11 7.20 23.48
CA MET A 109 -8.50 6.01 22.90
C MET A 109 -7.23 6.34 22.11
N THR A 110 -7.25 7.44 21.35
CA THR A 110 -6.09 7.93 20.59
C THR A 110 -4.95 8.32 21.52
N GLU A 111 -5.23 9.07 22.59
CA GLU A 111 -4.20 9.47 23.57
C GLU A 111 -3.70 8.28 24.41
N SER A 112 -4.56 7.29 24.73
CA SER A 112 -4.14 6.07 25.44
C SER A 112 -3.22 5.20 24.59
N GLU A 113 -3.50 5.05 23.29
CA GLU A 113 -2.64 4.32 22.36
C GLU A 113 -1.32 5.06 22.13
N LYS A 114 -1.38 6.38 21.98
CA LYS A 114 -0.20 7.24 21.87
C LYS A 114 0.66 7.15 23.12
N PHE A 115 0.09 7.19 24.32
CA PHE A 115 0.83 7.01 25.57
C PHE A 115 1.50 5.63 25.64
N ALA A 116 0.80 4.57 25.26
CA ALA A 116 1.38 3.22 25.22
C ALA A 116 2.54 3.12 24.23
N ASN A 117 2.39 3.72 23.04
CA ASN A 117 3.44 3.80 22.04
C ASN A 117 4.63 4.64 22.51
N ASP A 118 4.41 5.80 23.12
CA ASP A 118 5.45 6.64 23.69
C ASP A 118 6.22 5.88 24.79
N LEU A 119 5.51 5.12 25.64
CA LEU A 119 6.11 4.29 26.69
C LEU A 119 6.93 3.14 26.09
N LYS A 120 6.42 2.51 25.02
CA LYS A 120 7.10 1.45 24.27
C LYS A 120 8.34 1.96 23.54
N GLU A 121 8.26 3.15 22.94
CA GLU A 121 9.40 3.83 22.33
C GLU A 121 10.44 4.22 23.37
N ALA A 122 10.02 4.75 24.53
CA ALA A 122 10.92 5.04 25.64
C ALA A 122 11.60 3.76 26.18
N LEU A 123 10.86 2.66 26.29
CA LEU A 123 11.40 1.35 26.68
C LEU A 123 12.36 0.78 25.67
N ASN A 124 12.02 0.82 24.38
CA ASN A 124 12.91 0.39 23.30
C ASN A 124 14.15 1.29 23.23
N SER A 125 13.99 2.60 23.46
CA SER A 125 15.10 3.54 23.60
C SER A 125 16.01 3.16 24.78
N MET A 126 15.44 2.79 25.93
CA MET A 126 16.19 2.33 27.10
C MET A 126 16.89 0.97 26.87
N ASP A 127 16.21 -0.01 26.28
CA ASP A 127 16.79 -1.32 25.87
C ASP A 127 17.83 -1.16 24.75
N SER A 128 17.77 -0.07 23.99
CA SER A 128 18.76 0.27 22.94
C SER A 128 19.94 1.11 23.45
N GLY A 129 20.00 1.36 24.76
CA GLY A 129 21.14 2.01 25.40
C GLY A 129 22.38 1.14 25.27
N LEU A 130 23.48 1.73 24.81
CA LEU A 130 24.78 1.08 24.86
C LEU A 130 25.21 0.98 26.34
N GLU A 131 24.95 -0.15 26.99
CA GLU A 131 25.39 -0.41 28.36
C GLU A 131 26.89 -0.77 28.37
N LEU A 132 27.68 0.01 29.07
CA LEU A 132 29.10 -0.27 29.27
C LEU A 132 29.26 -1.41 30.28
N ARG A 133 30.25 -2.29 30.04
CA ARG A 133 30.59 -3.38 30.97
C ARG A 133 30.88 -2.81 32.35
N ARG A 134 30.09 -3.22 33.36
CA ARG A 134 30.34 -2.84 34.76
C ARG A 134 31.59 -3.57 35.29
N PRO A 135 32.38 -2.94 36.18
CA PRO A 135 33.47 -3.64 36.85
C PRO A 135 32.93 -4.79 37.72
N ASP A 136 33.49 -5.99 37.55
CA ASP A 136 33.08 -7.18 38.30
C ASP A 136 33.21 -6.99 39.83
N ARG A 137 32.06 -7.01 40.52
CA ARG A 137 31.96 -6.79 41.98
C ARG A 137 32.68 -7.86 42.80
N SER A 138 32.80 -9.08 42.28
CA SER A 138 33.52 -10.19 42.94
C SER A 138 35.00 -9.89 43.14
N ILE A 139 35.66 -9.33 42.12
CA ILE A 139 37.09 -8.98 42.17
C ILE A 139 37.34 -7.80 43.10
N ILE A 140 36.41 -6.84 43.13
CA ILE A 140 36.45 -5.70 44.05
C ILE A 140 36.30 -6.18 45.50
N VAL A 141 35.34 -7.07 45.77
CA VAL A 141 35.13 -7.63 47.12
C VAL A 141 36.30 -8.52 47.54
N GLU A 142 36.86 -9.34 46.65
CA GLU A 142 38.03 -10.19 46.94
C GLU A 142 39.28 -9.35 47.27
N THR A 143 39.49 -8.24 46.56
CA THR A 143 40.61 -7.32 46.84
C THR A 143 40.41 -6.49 48.11
N VAL A 144 39.17 -6.10 48.41
CA VAL A 144 38.79 -5.41 49.66
C VAL A 144 38.90 -6.33 50.89
N ASN A 145 38.64 -7.63 50.72
CA ASN A 145 38.77 -8.64 51.78
C ASN A 145 40.23 -9.05 52.01
N ASN A 146 41.07 -9.04 50.97
CA ASN A 146 42.51 -9.33 51.09
C ASN A 146 43.33 -8.13 51.61
N ALA A 147 42.79 -6.91 51.55
CA ALA A 147 43.40 -5.73 52.18
C ALA A 147 43.11 -5.74 53.69
N GLY A 148 44.13 -6.04 54.49
CA GLY A 148 44.01 -6.18 55.95
C GLY A 148 43.42 -4.96 56.66
N HIS A 149 42.91 -5.18 57.88
CA HIS A 149 42.13 -4.24 58.72
C HIS A 149 42.92 -3.00 59.23
N ALA A 150 44.03 -2.61 58.60
CA ALA A 150 44.86 -1.51 59.08
C ALA A 150 44.35 -0.14 58.59
N ASP A 151 44.08 0.72 59.57
CA ASP A 151 43.54 2.07 59.45
C ASP A 151 44.38 2.94 58.49
N GLY A 152 43.70 3.66 57.58
CA GLY A 152 44.30 4.66 56.68
C GLY A 152 45.05 4.15 55.42
N THR A 153 45.57 2.92 55.39
CA THR A 153 46.35 2.36 54.25
C THR A 153 45.57 1.42 53.33
N ARG A 154 44.34 1.04 53.71
CA ARG A 154 43.48 0.10 52.98
C ARG A 154 43.22 0.51 51.52
N ALA A 155 42.90 1.79 51.30
CA ALA A 155 42.66 2.32 49.94
C ALA A 155 43.93 2.32 49.06
N LEU A 156 45.11 2.39 49.68
CA LEU A 156 46.40 2.36 48.98
C LEU A 156 46.73 0.93 48.53
N GLN A 157 46.57 -0.05 49.42
CA GLN A 157 46.83 -1.46 49.12
C GLN A 157 45.84 -2.04 48.10
N ILE A 158 44.58 -1.61 48.13
CA ILE A 158 43.57 -2.01 47.13
C ILE A 158 43.95 -1.48 45.74
N ALA A 159 44.40 -0.21 45.66
CA ALA A 159 44.75 0.44 44.39
C ALA A 159 46.03 -0.12 43.74
N ASP A 160 46.93 -0.71 44.53
CA ASP A 160 48.20 -1.29 44.04
C ASP A 160 48.09 -2.80 43.73
N SER A 161 46.89 -3.40 43.85
CA SER A 161 46.66 -4.82 43.56
C SER A 161 46.83 -5.15 42.06
N PRO A 162 47.77 -6.05 41.68
CA PRO A 162 48.00 -6.40 40.27
C PRO A 162 46.77 -7.00 39.57
N LYS A 163 45.96 -7.79 40.29
CA LYS A 163 44.73 -8.40 39.76
C LYS A 163 43.66 -7.34 39.46
N LEU A 164 43.53 -6.32 40.33
CA LEU A 164 42.57 -5.23 40.14
C LEU A 164 42.97 -4.34 38.95
N ILE A 165 44.27 -4.05 38.83
CA ILE A 165 44.82 -3.26 37.73
C ILE A 165 44.59 -3.95 36.39
N GLN A 166 44.86 -5.26 36.30
CA GLN A 166 44.61 -6.03 35.07
C GLN A 166 43.12 -6.06 34.69
N HIS A 167 42.24 -6.27 35.66
CA HIS A 167 40.79 -6.24 35.44
C HIS A 167 40.32 -4.86 34.93
N TYR A 168 40.79 -3.77 35.55
CA TYR A 168 40.45 -2.41 35.12
C TYR A 168 41.03 -2.05 33.75
N GLU A 169 42.22 -2.58 33.40
CA GLU A 169 42.79 -2.47 32.06
C GLU A 169 41.88 -3.15 31.01
N GLU A 170 41.39 -4.36 31.30
CA GLU A 170 40.47 -5.09 30.44
C GLU A 170 39.12 -4.39 30.29
N VAL A 171 38.54 -3.90 31.39
CA VAL A 171 37.27 -3.15 31.39
C VAL A 171 37.39 -1.88 30.56
N LEU A 172 38.45 -1.07 30.77
CA LEU A 172 38.65 0.15 30.01
C LEU A 172 38.91 -0.12 28.52
N LYS A 173 39.59 -1.23 28.19
CA LYS A 173 39.79 -1.67 26.81
C LYS A 173 38.46 -2.01 26.13
N VAL A 174 37.59 -2.76 26.80
CA VAL A 174 36.24 -3.07 26.29
C VAL A 174 35.43 -1.79 26.07
N TRP A 175 35.48 -0.83 27.00
CA TRP A 175 34.81 0.47 26.80
C TRP A 175 35.34 1.20 25.56
N CYS A 176 36.67 1.23 25.39
CA CYS A 176 37.28 1.83 24.21
C CYS A 176 36.83 1.15 22.91
N ASP A 177 36.81 -0.18 22.88
CA ASP A 177 36.44 -0.94 21.67
C ASP A 177 34.96 -0.74 21.31
N VAL A 178 34.05 -0.82 22.30
CA VAL A 178 32.61 -0.64 22.10
C VAL A 178 32.28 0.77 21.64
N ILE A 179 32.84 1.80 22.29
CA ILE A 179 32.53 3.19 21.94
C ILE A 179 33.18 3.58 20.60
N SER A 180 34.41 3.13 20.31
CA SER A 180 35.06 3.41 19.01
C SER A 180 34.24 2.82 17.88
N THR A 181 33.81 1.55 18.02
CA THR A 181 32.94 0.89 17.03
C THR A 181 31.67 1.70 16.80
N TYR A 182 31.00 2.15 17.87
CA TYR A 182 29.80 2.98 17.76
C TYR A 182 30.05 4.33 17.07
N LEU A 183 31.17 4.99 17.35
CA LEU A 183 31.50 6.28 16.72
C LEU A 183 31.86 6.09 15.23
N GLU A 184 32.57 5.02 14.88
CA GLU A 184 33.00 4.68 13.52
C GLU A 184 31.83 4.26 12.61
N THR A 185 30.96 3.36 13.07
CA THR A 185 29.80 2.90 12.28
C THR A 185 28.87 4.03 11.89
N ASN A 186 28.80 5.08 12.72
CA ASN A 186 27.93 6.22 12.49
C ASN A 186 28.58 7.33 11.65
N THR A 187 29.92 7.44 11.64
CA THR A 187 30.63 8.41 10.76
C THR A 187 30.67 7.93 9.31
N THR A 188 30.72 6.61 9.07
CA THR A 188 30.65 6.06 7.70
C THR A 188 29.25 6.12 7.08
N ASN A 189 28.21 6.18 7.92
CA ASN A 189 26.80 6.20 7.50
C ASN A 189 26.28 7.62 7.19
N ASP A 190 27.05 8.66 7.50
CA ASP A 190 26.65 10.07 7.29
C ASP A 190 26.63 10.53 5.81
N GLY A 191 27.09 9.69 4.87
CA GLY A 191 27.17 10.04 3.45
C GLY A 191 27.06 8.90 2.44
N LYS A 192 26.82 7.66 2.89
CA LYS A 192 26.62 6.53 2.00
C LYS A 192 25.28 5.88 2.28
N GLY A 193 24.28 6.33 1.53
CA GLY A 193 23.08 5.53 1.34
C GLY A 193 23.49 4.18 0.78
N ASN A 194 23.34 3.12 1.58
CA ASN A 194 23.13 1.77 1.10
C ASN A 194 22.48 0.94 2.21
N ASN A 195 21.23 0.55 1.92
CA ASN A 195 20.72 -0.81 2.03
C ASN A 195 21.50 -1.75 2.97
N GLU A 196 21.12 -1.79 4.24
CA GLU A 196 20.81 -3.06 4.93
C GLU A 196 20.31 -2.79 6.36
N GLN A 197 19.10 -3.28 6.63
CA GLN A 197 18.54 -3.65 7.95
C GLN A 197 18.08 -2.52 8.90
N THR A 198 17.08 -1.76 8.48
CA THR A 198 15.78 -1.68 9.18
C THR A 198 14.71 -1.32 8.15
N ILE A 199 13.65 -2.11 8.06
CA ILE A 199 12.56 -1.97 7.06
C ILE A 199 11.66 -0.74 7.35
N ASP A 200 12.01 0.10 8.33
CA ASP A 200 11.14 1.12 8.93
C ASP A 200 11.66 2.57 8.85
N ASP A 201 12.81 2.84 8.22
CA ASP A 201 13.52 4.14 8.34
C ASP A 201 13.55 4.99 7.04
N ASP A 202 12.69 4.68 6.05
CA ASP A 202 12.81 5.25 4.70
C ASP A 202 12.21 6.67 4.54
N GLY A 203 11.48 7.15 5.55
CA GLY A 203 10.83 8.47 5.56
C GLY A 203 11.59 9.56 6.35
N PRO A 204 11.19 10.85 6.22
CA PRO A 204 11.81 11.96 6.95
C PRO A 204 11.59 11.90 8.47
N MET A 205 10.58 11.15 8.93
CA MET A 205 10.36 10.92 10.37
C MET A 205 11.42 9.99 10.94
N GLY A 206 11.86 9.03 10.13
CA GLY A 206 12.97 8.15 10.43
C GLY A 206 14.28 8.89 10.69
N GLU A 207 14.58 9.92 9.88
CA GLU A 207 15.76 10.79 10.10
C GLU A 207 15.68 11.52 11.46
N LEU A 208 14.52 12.06 11.83
CA LEU A 208 14.31 12.70 13.14
C LEU A 208 14.54 11.70 14.28
N GLU A 209 14.00 10.49 14.14
CA GLU A 209 14.09 9.45 15.17
C GLU A 209 15.50 8.85 15.25
N TYR A 210 16.24 8.77 14.14
CA TYR A 210 17.67 8.44 14.13
C TYR A 210 18.47 9.42 15.00
N TRP A 211 18.30 10.73 14.79
CA TRP A 211 19.02 11.74 15.56
C TRP A 211 18.59 11.75 17.03
N ARG A 212 17.30 11.53 17.33
CA ARG A 212 16.79 11.38 18.70
C ARG A 212 17.45 10.18 19.41
N ARG A 213 17.42 9.00 18.80
CA ARG A 213 18.06 7.77 19.32
C ARG A 213 19.56 7.96 19.51
N ARG A 214 20.26 8.59 18.56
CA ARG A 214 21.70 8.90 18.66
C ARG A 214 22.01 9.82 19.84
N MET A 215 21.23 10.88 20.03
CA MET A 215 21.37 11.79 21.16
C MET A 215 21.14 11.08 22.51
N GLN A 216 20.10 10.24 22.60
CA GLN A 216 19.80 9.45 23.80
C GLN A 216 20.93 8.46 24.14
N ARG A 217 21.45 7.71 23.16
CA ARG A 217 22.58 6.78 23.36
C ARG A 217 23.84 7.49 23.87
N LEU A 218 24.20 8.63 23.26
CA LEU A 218 25.36 9.42 23.68
C LEU A 218 25.16 10.04 25.08
N THR A 219 23.93 10.44 25.41
CA THR A 219 23.58 10.93 26.75
C THR A 219 23.73 9.81 27.78
N SER A 220 23.24 8.62 27.48
CA SER A 220 23.39 7.43 28.35
C SER A 220 24.86 7.09 28.62
N ILE A 221 25.71 7.05 27.57
CA ILE A 221 27.16 6.85 27.74
C ILE A 221 27.75 7.93 28.65
N THR A 222 27.39 9.19 28.41
CA THR A 222 27.89 10.33 29.21
C THR A 222 27.44 10.26 30.68
N GLU A 223 26.24 9.74 30.95
CA GLU A 223 25.72 9.55 32.31
C GLU A 223 26.37 8.37 33.02
N GLN A 224 26.56 7.24 32.33
CA GLN A 224 27.27 6.08 32.87
C GLN A 224 28.70 6.45 33.30
N LEU A 225 29.42 7.22 32.49
CA LEU A 225 30.79 7.68 32.80
C LEU A 225 30.87 8.64 34.01
N LYS A 226 29.74 9.23 34.44
CA LYS A 226 29.68 10.07 35.64
C LYS A 226 29.50 9.26 36.93
N MET A 227 29.12 7.99 36.84
CA MET A 227 28.88 7.13 38.00
C MET A 227 30.20 6.81 38.73
N ASN A 228 30.14 6.64 40.06
CA ASN A 228 31.33 6.43 40.88
C ASN A 228 32.09 5.15 40.50
N GLU A 229 31.37 4.06 40.22
CA GLU A 229 31.98 2.78 39.81
C GLU A 229 32.88 2.93 38.55
N TYR A 230 32.56 3.87 37.66
CA TYR A 230 33.31 4.13 36.43
C TYR A 230 34.49 5.07 36.67
N LYS A 231 34.29 6.09 37.53
CA LYS A 231 35.37 7.00 37.98
C LYS A 231 36.47 6.26 38.73
N ASP A 232 36.13 5.23 39.49
CA ASP A 232 37.08 4.43 40.25
C ASP A 232 38.08 3.69 39.35
N VAL A 233 37.62 3.21 38.18
CA VAL A 233 38.49 2.58 37.15
C VAL A 233 39.58 3.56 36.71
N PHE A 234 39.20 4.80 36.39
CA PHE A 234 40.16 5.84 35.98
C PHE A 234 41.07 6.27 37.12
N ALA A 235 40.54 6.39 38.35
CA ALA A 235 41.31 6.82 39.50
C ALA A 235 42.42 5.81 39.83
N VAL A 236 42.11 4.51 39.83
CA VAL A 236 43.09 3.44 40.08
C VAL A 236 44.11 3.38 38.95
N LEU A 237 43.69 3.28 37.67
CA LEU A 237 44.62 3.20 36.54
C LEU A 237 45.54 4.44 36.44
N SER A 238 45.02 5.64 36.67
CA SER A 238 45.81 6.87 36.68
C SER A 238 46.84 6.90 37.81
N ARG A 239 46.51 6.33 38.98
CA ARG A 239 47.43 6.21 40.09
C ARG A 239 48.55 5.20 39.81
N THR A 240 48.21 4.06 39.22
CA THR A 240 49.17 3.00 38.86
C THR A 240 50.27 3.51 37.94
N THR A 241 49.96 4.45 37.02
CA THR A 241 50.98 5.06 36.14
C THR A 241 52.07 5.83 36.91
N LYS A 242 51.85 6.18 38.17
CA LYS A 242 52.83 6.86 39.04
C LYS A 242 53.69 5.88 39.88
N SER A 243 53.29 4.61 40.00
CA SER A 243 53.80 3.69 41.04
C SER A 243 54.46 2.39 40.52
N VAL A 244 54.34 2.05 39.23
CA VAL A 244 54.70 0.70 38.70
C VAL A 244 55.80 0.74 37.61
N ASN A 245 56.51 -0.38 37.41
CA ASN A 245 57.52 -0.69 36.39
C ASN A 245 57.20 -0.16 34.96
N ASP A 246 58.25 0.08 34.16
CA ASP A 246 58.17 0.78 32.86
C ASP A 246 57.20 0.16 31.83
N ASP A 247 57.10 -1.18 31.73
CA ASP A 247 56.26 -1.85 30.72
C ASP A 247 54.75 -1.72 31.00
N THR A 248 54.29 -2.08 32.21
CA THR A 248 52.88 -1.90 32.63
C THR A 248 52.46 -0.43 32.60
N LYS A 249 53.37 0.47 32.95
CA LYS A 249 53.16 1.92 32.86
C LYS A 249 52.94 2.37 31.42
N GLN A 250 53.73 1.89 30.45
CA GLN A 250 53.54 2.21 29.04
C GLN A 250 52.19 1.71 28.50
N ARG A 251 51.78 0.47 28.85
CA ARG A 251 50.49 -0.08 28.41
C ARG A 251 49.30 0.74 28.91
N ILE A 252 49.26 1.03 30.22
CA ILE A 252 48.18 1.82 30.83
C ILE A 252 48.18 3.25 30.29
N GLN A 253 49.35 3.89 30.10
CA GLN A 253 49.41 5.23 29.50
C GLN A 253 48.90 5.26 28.06
N THR A 254 49.19 4.24 27.27
CA THR A 254 48.68 4.12 25.90
C THR A 254 47.16 3.99 25.90
N LEU A 255 46.61 3.17 26.80
CA LEU A 255 45.17 2.99 26.96
C LEU A 255 44.47 4.28 27.43
N LEU A 256 45.04 5.00 28.40
CA LEU A 256 44.50 6.28 28.87
C LEU A 256 44.55 7.37 27.78
N ARG A 257 45.59 7.37 26.92
CA ARG A 257 45.64 8.26 25.75
C ARG A 257 44.55 7.93 24.73
N ARG A 258 44.34 6.64 24.44
CA ARG A 258 43.24 6.16 23.58
C ARG A 258 41.89 6.59 24.13
N TRP A 259 41.65 6.37 25.43
CA TRP A 259 40.43 6.81 26.11
C TRP A 259 40.21 8.32 25.96
N LYS A 260 41.26 9.14 26.18
CA LYS A 260 41.15 10.59 26.04
C LYS A 260 40.70 11.01 24.64
N GLN A 261 41.16 10.33 23.59
CA GLN A 261 40.70 10.58 22.23
C GLN A 261 39.22 10.21 22.03
N ILE A 262 38.80 9.08 22.61
CA ILE A 262 37.42 8.61 22.56
C ILE A 262 36.49 9.58 23.33
N ASP A 263 36.90 10.05 24.51
CA ASP A 263 36.15 11.00 25.34
C ASP A 263 35.89 12.34 24.63
N ILE A 264 36.90 12.84 23.90
CA ILE A 264 36.75 14.00 23.00
C ILE A 264 35.73 13.67 21.90
N GLY A 265 35.84 12.51 21.26
CA GLY A 265 34.91 12.06 20.21
C GLY A 265 33.46 11.90 20.70
N ILE A 266 33.25 11.37 21.90
CA ILE A 266 31.92 11.28 22.54
C ILE A 266 31.35 12.69 22.72
N THR A 267 32.16 13.62 23.24
CA THR A 267 31.73 14.99 23.51
C THR A 267 31.35 15.73 22.21
N GLU A 268 32.15 15.58 21.16
CA GLU A 268 31.88 16.15 19.84
C GLU A 268 30.60 15.55 19.23
N ALA A 269 30.48 14.23 19.20
CA ALA A 269 29.29 13.54 18.68
C ALA A 269 28.02 13.88 19.48
N ALA A 270 28.12 14.05 20.81
CA ALA A 270 26.99 14.40 21.66
C ALA A 270 26.49 15.82 21.37
N ASN A 271 27.43 16.77 21.18
CA ASN A 271 27.09 18.14 20.80
C ASN A 271 26.46 18.19 19.40
N GLU A 272 26.99 17.41 18.45
CA GLU A 272 26.45 17.26 17.11
C GLU A 272 25.00 16.73 17.14
N ALA A 273 24.77 15.61 17.82
CA ALA A 273 23.45 14.99 17.92
C ALA A 273 22.44 15.92 18.60
N LYS A 274 22.84 16.62 19.66
CA LYS A 274 21.98 17.58 20.37
C LYS A 274 21.57 18.77 19.49
N ASP A 275 22.49 19.33 18.72
CA ASP A 275 22.19 20.42 17.80
C ASP A 275 21.28 19.94 16.66
N ASN A 276 21.57 18.78 16.07
CA ASN A 276 20.77 18.21 14.99
C ASN A 276 19.34 17.91 15.45
N VAL A 277 19.15 17.29 16.63
CA VAL A 277 17.82 17.08 17.22
C VAL A 277 17.09 18.42 17.40
N LYS A 278 17.75 19.43 17.99
CA LYS A 278 17.14 20.74 18.21
C LYS A 278 16.60 21.36 16.93
N TYR A 279 17.33 21.27 15.82
CA TYR A 279 16.91 21.85 14.54
C TYR A 279 15.92 20.96 13.78
N LEU A 280 16.16 19.66 13.68
CA LEU A 280 15.31 18.73 12.94
C LEU A 280 13.92 18.59 13.53
N PHE A 281 13.78 18.58 14.86
CA PHE A 281 12.46 18.53 15.50
C PHE A 281 11.61 19.78 15.26
N THR A 282 12.20 20.90 14.82
CA THR A 282 11.39 22.05 14.36
C THR A 282 10.61 21.75 13.08
N LEU A 283 11.01 20.72 12.32
CA LEU A 283 10.35 20.26 11.10
C LEU A 283 9.18 19.31 11.38
N GLU A 284 9.11 18.69 12.56
CA GLU A 284 8.16 17.62 12.90
C GLU A 284 6.71 17.98 12.52
N LYS A 285 6.23 19.15 12.96
CA LYS A 285 4.87 19.62 12.66
C LYS A 285 4.56 19.79 11.17
N PHE A 286 5.58 19.99 10.34
CA PHE A 286 5.45 20.13 8.89
C PHE A 286 5.65 18.79 8.16
N ILE A 287 6.29 17.82 8.83
CA ILE A 287 6.50 16.46 8.33
C ILE A 287 5.25 15.59 8.56
N ILE A 288 4.52 15.78 9.67
CA ILE A 288 3.32 14.99 9.99
C ILE A 288 2.29 14.97 8.83
N PRO A 289 1.90 16.12 8.22
CA PRO A 289 0.97 16.13 7.09
C PRO A 289 1.43 15.33 5.86
N LEU A 290 2.75 15.06 5.73
CA LEU A 290 3.28 14.25 4.63
C LEU A 290 2.88 12.77 4.76
N TYR A 291 2.50 12.30 5.95
CA TYR A 291 2.10 10.90 6.18
C TYR A 291 0.59 10.71 6.17
N ASN A 292 -0.15 11.63 6.77
CA ASN A 292 -1.59 11.47 7.05
C ASN A 292 -2.47 12.55 6.39
N GLY A 293 -1.87 13.59 5.80
CA GLY A 293 -2.59 14.68 5.17
C GLY A 293 -2.99 14.37 3.72
N THR A 294 -3.93 15.17 3.20
CA THR A 294 -4.29 15.13 1.78
C THR A 294 -3.23 15.87 0.93
N PRO A 295 -3.13 15.59 -0.38
CA PRO A 295 -2.18 16.29 -1.25
C PRO A 295 -2.35 17.82 -1.23
N SER A 296 -3.59 18.31 -1.09
CA SER A 296 -3.89 19.74 -0.91
C SER A 296 -3.27 20.30 0.38
N SER A 297 -3.43 19.57 1.50
CA SER A 297 -2.84 19.97 2.79
C SER A 297 -1.30 19.95 2.75
N ILE A 298 -0.70 19.00 2.03
CA ILE A 298 0.75 18.99 1.78
C ILE A 298 1.16 20.24 1.00
N ILE A 299 0.43 20.58 -0.08
CA ILE A 299 0.71 21.78 -0.89
C ILE A 299 0.71 23.05 -0.03
N ASP A 300 -0.22 23.17 0.89
CA ASP A 300 -0.37 24.38 1.72
C ASP A 300 0.71 24.47 2.81
N THR A 301 1.24 23.33 3.28
CA THR A 301 2.26 23.27 4.33
C THR A 301 3.70 23.32 3.78
N LEU A 302 3.90 22.96 2.51
CA LEU A 302 5.20 22.95 1.84
C LEU A 302 6.00 24.27 1.92
N PRO A 303 5.41 25.46 1.70
CA PRO A 303 6.17 26.71 1.80
C PRO A 303 6.77 26.94 3.19
N ALA A 304 6.02 26.57 4.24
CA ALA A 304 6.49 26.68 5.61
C ALA A 304 7.58 25.65 5.93
N LEU A 305 7.42 24.40 5.46
CA LEU A 305 8.45 23.36 5.56
C LEU A 305 9.76 23.83 4.92
N MET A 306 9.67 24.36 3.70
CA MET A 306 10.85 24.80 2.94
C MET A 306 11.57 25.98 3.59
N ASN A 307 10.84 26.95 4.14
CA ASN A 307 11.44 28.06 4.88
C ASN A 307 12.15 27.56 6.15
N SER A 308 11.56 26.58 6.84
CA SER A 308 12.20 25.94 8.00
C SER A 308 13.49 25.21 7.61
N ILE A 309 13.50 24.43 6.52
CA ILE A 309 14.71 23.76 6.03
C ILE A 309 15.78 24.78 5.63
N LYS A 310 15.39 25.89 4.99
CA LYS A 310 16.32 26.98 4.64
C LYS A 310 16.95 27.59 5.89
N MET A 311 16.16 27.82 6.96
CA MET A 311 16.69 28.30 8.25
C MET A 311 17.68 27.30 8.85
N ILE A 312 17.38 26.00 8.81
CA ILE A 312 18.29 24.95 9.29
C ILE A 312 19.60 24.98 8.51
N HIS A 313 19.56 25.01 7.17
CA HIS A 313 20.78 25.10 6.35
C HIS A 313 21.60 26.37 6.63
N SER A 314 20.95 27.46 7.03
CA SER A 314 21.63 28.73 7.27
C SER A 314 22.22 28.85 8.68
N ILE A 315 21.59 28.20 9.67
CA ILE A 315 21.88 28.44 11.10
C ILE A 315 22.50 27.20 11.77
N ALA A 316 22.12 25.98 11.38
CA ALA A 316 22.62 24.77 12.01
C ALA A 316 24.13 24.66 11.81
N ARG A 317 24.85 24.18 12.83
CA ARG A 317 26.31 24.05 12.75
C ARG A 317 26.73 22.73 12.11
N TYR A 318 25.96 21.68 12.35
CA TYR A 318 26.32 20.32 11.99
C TYR A 318 25.43 19.73 10.88
N TYR A 319 24.14 20.10 10.82
CA TYR A 319 23.21 19.65 9.80
C TYR A 319 23.18 20.52 8.52
N ASN A 320 24.05 21.52 8.38
CA ASN A 320 24.01 22.48 7.27
C ASN A 320 24.66 22.00 5.96
N THR A 321 25.07 20.74 5.86
CA THR A 321 25.76 20.25 4.67
C THR A 321 24.79 19.97 3.53
N THR A 322 25.22 20.24 2.29
CA THR A 322 24.43 19.98 1.08
C THR A 322 24.02 18.51 0.96
N GLU A 323 24.87 17.58 1.43
CA GLU A 323 24.61 16.14 1.39
C GLU A 323 23.46 15.73 2.31
N ARG A 324 23.47 16.18 3.58
CA ARG A 324 22.39 15.91 4.54
C ARG A 324 21.08 16.56 4.11
N MET A 325 21.15 17.76 3.52
CA MET A 325 19.98 18.39 2.90
C MET A 325 19.42 17.54 1.75
N ALA A 326 20.26 17.07 0.84
CA ALA A 326 19.83 16.22 -0.27
C ALA A 326 19.18 14.91 0.19
N ASN A 327 19.74 14.28 1.22
CA ASN A 327 19.17 13.05 1.80
C ASN A 327 17.81 13.33 2.43
N LEU A 328 17.68 14.41 3.22
CA LEU A 328 16.40 14.82 3.80
C LEU A 328 15.36 15.13 2.72
N PHE A 329 15.73 15.84 1.65
CA PHE A 329 14.83 16.12 0.53
C PHE A 329 14.40 14.85 -0.20
N THR A 330 15.31 13.88 -0.37
CA THR A 330 14.99 12.58 -0.97
C THR A 330 13.95 11.85 -0.13
N LYS A 331 14.15 11.77 1.19
CA LYS A 331 13.19 11.17 2.13
C LYS A 331 11.83 11.89 2.10
N ILE A 332 11.81 13.23 2.16
CA ILE A 332 10.57 14.03 2.06
C ILE A 332 9.82 13.72 0.76
N THR A 333 10.53 13.71 -0.37
CA THR A 333 9.94 13.47 -1.69
C THR A 333 9.38 12.06 -1.79
N ASN A 334 10.12 11.05 -1.32
CA ASN A 334 9.67 9.66 -1.29
C ASN A 334 8.41 9.49 -0.44
N GLN A 335 8.35 10.17 0.70
CA GLN A 335 7.17 10.13 1.56
C GLN A 335 5.96 10.80 0.91
N MET A 336 6.16 11.94 0.24
CA MET A 336 5.09 12.60 -0.53
C MET A 336 4.56 11.70 -1.64
N ILE A 337 5.44 11.00 -2.36
CA ILE A 337 5.05 10.05 -3.41
C ILE A 337 4.23 8.92 -2.79
N THR A 338 4.68 8.38 -1.65
CA THR A 338 4.00 7.29 -0.94
C THR A 338 2.60 7.71 -0.50
N ASN A 339 2.44 8.90 0.06
CA ASN A 339 1.13 9.43 0.45
C ASN A 339 0.24 9.71 -0.77
N CYS A 340 0.74 10.38 -1.81
CA CYS A 340 -0.02 10.59 -3.04
C CYS A 340 -0.51 9.26 -3.65
N LYS A 341 0.34 8.22 -3.64
CA LYS A 341 -0.04 6.87 -4.07
C LYS A 341 -1.13 6.27 -3.16
N HIS A 342 -1.00 6.42 -1.85
CA HIS A 342 -2.00 5.98 -0.88
C HIS A 342 -3.36 6.69 -1.09
N CYS A 343 -3.37 8.00 -1.34
CA CYS A 343 -4.60 8.74 -1.64
C CYS A 343 -5.31 8.26 -2.91
N VAL A 344 -4.55 7.95 -3.96
CA VAL A 344 -5.11 7.46 -5.23
C VAL A 344 -5.65 6.04 -5.08
N THR A 345 -4.89 5.16 -4.43
CA THR A 345 -5.24 3.74 -4.24
C THR A 345 -6.21 3.49 -3.10
N GLY A 346 -6.41 4.45 -2.19
CA GLY A 346 -7.23 4.28 -0.98
C GLY A 346 -6.61 3.37 0.07
N GLY A 347 -5.31 3.02 -0.05
CA GLY A 347 -4.63 2.05 0.82
C GLY A 347 -4.76 0.58 0.38
N GLU A 348 -5.41 0.31 -0.75
CA GLU A 348 -5.61 -1.04 -1.28
C GLU A 348 -4.65 -1.38 -2.43
N THR A 349 -4.70 -2.61 -2.93
CA THR A 349 -3.93 -3.07 -4.10
C THR A 349 -4.23 -2.22 -5.33
N TYR A 350 -3.24 -2.07 -6.22
CA TYR A 350 -3.36 -1.33 -7.48
C TYR A 350 -4.56 -1.76 -8.34
N GLU A 351 -5.14 -2.93 -8.10
CA GLU A 351 -6.32 -3.46 -8.79
C GLU A 351 -7.59 -2.66 -8.49
N VAL A 352 -7.81 -2.23 -7.23
CA VAL A 352 -9.02 -1.51 -6.80
C VAL A 352 -9.04 -0.05 -7.29
N MET A 353 -7.86 0.51 -7.55
CA MET A 353 -7.72 1.81 -8.22
C MET A 353 -8.45 1.84 -9.56
N TRP A 354 -8.54 0.72 -10.28
CA TRP A 354 -9.12 0.68 -11.63
C TRP A 354 -10.64 0.52 -11.68
N ASP A 355 -11.29 0.32 -10.53
CA ASP A 355 -12.75 0.27 -10.40
C ASP A 355 -13.35 1.67 -10.14
N LYS A 356 -12.51 2.69 -9.89
CA LYS A 356 -12.93 4.10 -9.71
C LYS A 356 -13.18 4.79 -11.04
N ASP A 357 -14.01 5.85 -11.00
CA ASP A 357 -14.38 6.62 -12.19
C ASP A 357 -13.14 7.25 -12.90
N PRO A 358 -12.98 7.04 -14.22
CA PRO A 358 -11.81 7.55 -14.97
C PRO A 358 -11.64 9.07 -14.94
N GLU A 359 -12.71 9.86 -14.86
CA GLU A 359 -12.61 11.32 -14.78
C GLU A 359 -12.15 11.79 -13.39
N GLU A 360 -12.58 11.09 -12.34
CA GLU A 360 -12.18 11.39 -10.96
C GLU A 360 -10.70 11.06 -10.72
N LEU A 361 -10.24 9.91 -11.24
CA LEU A 361 -8.82 9.55 -11.29
C LEU A 361 -8.00 10.57 -12.08
N GLY A 362 -8.46 10.97 -13.27
CA GLY A 362 -7.77 11.96 -14.10
C GLY A 362 -7.56 13.30 -13.36
N LYS A 363 -8.60 13.78 -12.67
CA LYS A 363 -8.52 15.00 -11.86
C LYS A 363 -7.57 14.86 -10.66
N GLN A 364 -7.56 13.70 -9.99
CA GLN A 364 -6.63 13.44 -8.88
C GLN A 364 -5.17 13.38 -9.35
N PHE A 365 -4.91 12.78 -10.52
CA PHE A 365 -3.57 12.73 -11.09
C PHE A 365 -3.07 14.10 -11.55
N GLU A 366 -3.86 14.86 -12.32
CA GLU A 366 -3.48 16.21 -12.75
C GLU A 366 -3.24 17.16 -11.56
N PHE A 367 -4.08 17.05 -10.51
CA PHE A 367 -3.93 17.85 -9.31
C PHE A 367 -2.63 17.54 -8.56
N ASN A 368 -2.32 16.25 -8.36
CA ASN A 368 -1.11 15.81 -7.68
C ASN A 368 0.15 16.14 -8.48
N GLU A 369 0.10 16.01 -9.81
CA GLU A 369 1.23 16.23 -10.72
C GLU A 369 1.56 17.73 -10.88
N MET A 370 0.58 18.54 -11.29
CA MET A 370 0.84 19.90 -11.75
C MET A 370 1.01 20.91 -10.60
N LYS A 371 0.29 20.72 -9.48
CA LYS A 371 0.32 21.68 -8.36
C LYS A 371 1.33 21.33 -7.28
N THR A 372 1.43 20.07 -6.88
CA THR A 372 2.36 19.65 -5.81
C THR A 372 3.80 19.70 -6.29
N PHE A 373 4.13 19.00 -7.37
CA PHE A 373 5.50 18.92 -7.88
C PHE A 373 5.93 20.22 -8.57
N GLY A 374 5.02 20.90 -9.28
CA GLY A 374 5.31 22.20 -9.90
C GLY A 374 5.67 23.30 -8.90
N LYS A 375 4.99 23.37 -7.73
CA LYS A 375 5.35 24.31 -6.65
C LYS A 375 6.70 23.96 -6.01
N LEU A 376 6.98 22.67 -5.82
CA LEU A 376 8.22 22.20 -5.20
C LEU A 376 9.42 22.46 -6.11
N GLU A 377 9.29 22.17 -7.41
CA GLU A 377 10.32 22.45 -8.43
C GLU A 377 10.62 23.95 -8.54
N HIS A 378 9.58 24.79 -8.67
CA HIS A 378 9.75 26.24 -8.72
C HIS A 378 10.43 26.79 -7.45
N PHE A 379 10.16 26.19 -6.28
CA PHE A 379 10.81 26.59 -5.02
C PHE A 379 12.27 26.16 -4.96
N CYS A 380 12.60 24.91 -5.31
CA CYS A 380 13.99 24.43 -5.42
C CYS A 380 14.80 25.30 -6.40
N ARG A 381 14.18 25.72 -7.50
CA ARG A 381 14.73 26.65 -8.51
C ARG A 381 15.05 28.05 -7.98
N ARG A 382 14.34 28.49 -6.94
CA ARG A 382 14.48 29.82 -6.35
C ARG A 382 15.44 29.88 -5.16
N GLY A 383 15.94 28.74 -4.67
CA GLY A 383 16.69 28.68 -3.41
C GLY A 383 17.92 27.79 -3.37
N MET A 384 18.00 26.69 -4.15
CA MET A 384 19.09 25.70 -4.07
C MET A 384 19.34 25.04 -5.44
N GLY A 385 20.10 25.72 -6.30
CA GLY A 385 20.34 25.36 -7.71
C GLY A 385 20.85 23.94 -7.96
N ASP A 386 21.83 23.49 -7.18
CA ASP A 386 22.49 22.20 -7.39
C ASP A 386 21.62 20.99 -7.00
N LEU A 387 20.61 21.22 -6.17
CA LEU A 387 19.67 20.20 -5.73
C LEU A 387 18.60 19.88 -6.79
N ILE A 388 18.36 20.83 -7.70
CA ILE A 388 17.40 20.71 -8.80
C ILE A 388 17.79 19.55 -9.71
N ALA A 389 19.07 19.33 -9.98
CA ALA A 389 19.49 18.27 -10.90
C ALA A 389 19.12 16.86 -10.37
N LYS A 390 19.29 16.61 -9.07
CA LYS A 390 18.89 15.36 -8.42
C LYS A 390 17.38 15.23 -8.35
N PHE A 391 16.68 16.30 -8.00
CA PHE A 391 15.22 16.32 -7.90
C PHE A 391 14.53 16.17 -9.26
N SER A 392 15.01 16.85 -10.30
CA SER A 392 14.57 16.70 -11.68
C SER A 392 14.82 15.29 -12.22
N SER A 393 15.87 14.60 -11.76
CA SER A 393 16.08 13.19 -12.08
C SER A 393 15.00 12.29 -11.48
N ILE A 394 14.61 12.54 -10.22
CA ILE A 394 13.56 11.77 -9.53
C ILE A 394 12.19 12.05 -10.16
N ILE A 395 11.88 13.31 -10.48
CA ILE A 395 10.66 13.67 -11.23
C ILE A 395 10.65 12.98 -12.59
N ARG A 396 11.77 12.98 -13.31
CA ARG A 396 11.88 12.33 -14.62
C ARG A 396 11.71 10.81 -14.52
N GLU A 397 12.20 10.20 -13.44
CA GLU A 397 12.00 8.78 -13.17
C GLU A 397 10.54 8.47 -12.83
N PHE A 398 9.85 9.34 -12.08
CA PHE A 398 8.42 9.24 -11.81
C PHE A 398 7.59 9.41 -13.10
N GLN A 399 7.90 10.40 -13.94
CA GLN A 399 7.27 10.60 -15.25
C GLN A 399 7.42 9.35 -16.13
N TYR A 400 8.60 8.74 -16.13
CA TYR A 400 8.86 7.51 -16.87
C TYR A 400 8.05 6.32 -16.33
N ARG A 401 7.98 6.15 -15.00
CA ARG A 401 7.17 5.06 -14.38
C ARG A 401 5.67 5.27 -14.53
N ASN A 402 5.20 6.53 -14.54
CA ASN A 402 3.78 6.85 -14.74
C ASN A 402 3.36 6.61 -16.21
N TYR A 403 4.26 6.89 -17.16
CA TYR A 403 4.10 6.51 -18.57
C TYR A 403 4.02 4.99 -18.75
N ASP A 404 4.85 4.24 -18.03
CA ASP A 404 4.81 2.77 -18.02
C ASP A 404 3.48 2.23 -17.43
N LEU A 405 2.89 2.94 -16.46
CA LEU A 405 1.58 2.60 -15.90
C LEU A 405 0.42 2.85 -16.88
N LEU A 406 0.47 3.95 -17.63
CA LEU A 406 -0.47 4.27 -18.72
C LEU A 406 -0.32 3.27 -19.87
N ASP A 407 0.91 2.93 -20.24
CA ASP A 407 1.20 1.90 -21.22
C ASP A 407 0.73 0.52 -20.74
N TYR A 408 0.85 0.19 -19.45
CA TYR A 408 0.29 -1.04 -18.86
C TYR A 408 -1.24 -1.11 -18.99
N LYS A 409 -1.96 -0.02 -18.70
CA LYS A 409 -3.43 0.06 -18.90
C LYS A 409 -3.80 -0.13 -20.37
N ASN A 410 -3.12 0.57 -21.28
CA ASN A 410 -3.39 0.46 -22.70
C ASN A 410 -3.09 -0.94 -23.25
N ASN A 411 -2.01 -1.58 -22.78
CA ASN A 411 -1.67 -2.96 -23.14
C ASN A 411 -2.71 -3.96 -22.62
N ARG A 412 -3.26 -3.79 -21.40
CA ARG A 412 -4.36 -4.64 -20.88
C ARG A 412 -5.64 -4.50 -21.69
N ILE A 413 -6.05 -3.26 -22.02
CA ILE A 413 -7.23 -3.02 -22.86
C ILE A 413 -7.03 -3.64 -24.25
N PHE A 414 -5.82 -3.55 -24.81
CA PHE A 414 -5.50 -4.18 -26.08
C PHE A 414 -5.53 -5.72 -26.00
N HIS A 415 -5.07 -6.31 -24.90
CA HIS A 415 -5.19 -7.75 -24.65
C HIS A 415 -6.66 -8.20 -24.62
N ASN A 416 -7.54 -7.49 -23.92
CA ASN A 416 -8.97 -7.79 -23.88
C ASN A 416 -9.61 -7.68 -25.27
N TYR A 417 -9.20 -6.69 -26.07
CA TYR A 417 -9.61 -6.63 -27.48
C TYR A 417 -9.16 -7.85 -28.28
N GLY A 418 -7.97 -8.39 -28.00
CA GLY A 418 -7.50 -9.66 -28.55
C GLY A 418 -8.45 -10.83 -28.24
N LEU A 419 -8.96 -10.93 -27.02
CA LEU A 419 -9.94 -11.96 -26.63
C LEU A 419 -11.29 -11.74 -27.34
N GLU A 420 -11.75 -10.50 -27.48
CA GLU A 420 -12.96 -10.18 -28.23
C GLU A 420 -12.85 -10.56 -29.72
N LEU A 421 -11.67 -10.39 -30.33
CA LEU A 421 -11.43 -10.85 -31.70
C LEU A 421 -11.56 -12.36 -31.84
N GLU A 422 -11.05 -13.12 -30.86
CA GLU A 422 -11.19 -14.57 -30.83
C GLU A 422 -12.66 -14.98 -30.66
N HIS A 423 -13.41 -14.29 -29.80
CA HIS A 423 -14.83 -14.54 -29.63
C HIS A 423 -15.63 -14.23 -30.90
N VAL A 424 -15.34 -13.12 -31.60
CA VAL A 424 -15.97 -12.82 -32.89
C VAL A 424 -15.63 -13.87 -33.94
N LEU A 425 -14.39 -14.38 -33.95
CA LEU A 425 -14.00 -15.47 -34.85
C LEU A 425 -14.78 -16.77 -34.54
N GLN A 426 -14.96 -17.10 -33.27
CA GLN A 426 -15.78 -18.26 -32.86
C GLN A 426 -17.24 -18.08 -33.27
N GLN A 427 -17.82 -16.88 -33.11
CA GLN A 427 -19.16 -16.56 -33.57
C GLN A 427 -19.27 -16.72 -35.10
N TYR A 428 -18.26 -16.27 -35.85
CA TYR A 428 -18.21 -16.44 -37.29
C TYR A 428 -18.21 -17.93 -37.68
N GLU A 429 -17.31 -18.75 -37.13
CA GLU A 429 -17.23 -20.17 -37.49
C GLU A 429 -18.50 -20.95 -37.11
N LYS A 430 -19.11 -20.63 -35.96
CA LYS A 430 -20.34 -21.30 -35.48
C LYS A 430 -21.56 -20.99 -36.36
N TYR A 431 -21.72 -19.75 -36.80
CA TYR A 431 -22.93 -19.30 -37.49
C TYR A 431 -22.74 -19.07 -38.99
N LYS A 432 -21.57 -19.39 -39.55
CA LYS A 432 -21.27 -19.24 -41.00
C LYS A 432 -22.27 -19.95 -41.91
N GLN A 433 -22.81 -21.09 -41.48
CA GLN A 433 -23.77 -21.88 -42.25
C GLN A 433 -25.21 -21.39 -42.06
N ASN A 434 -25.57 -20.95 -40.86
CA ASN A 434 -26.90 -20.45 -40.50
C ASN A 434 -26.77 -19.15 -39.70
N SER A 435 -26.60 -18.04 -40.42
CA SER A 435 -26.48 -16.72 -39.81
C SER A 435 -27.77 -16.34 -39.06
N PRO A 436 -27.69 -15.84 -37.81
CA PRO A 436 -28.84 -15.31 -37.11
C PRO A 436 -29.29 -14.00 -37.76
N ASN A 437 -30.25 -14.10 -38.68
CA ASN A 437 -30.76 -12.96 -39.45
C ASN A 437 -32.01 -12.36 -38.79
N PRO A 438 -32.20 -11.03 -38.84
CA PRO A 438 -33.44 -10.38 -38.42
C PRO A 438 -34.64 -10.94 -39.20
N ARG A 439 -35.81 -11.04 -38.54
CA ARG A 439 -37.06 -11.51 -39.18
C ARG A 439 -37.34 -10.69 -40.44
N ASN A 440 -37.75 -11.36 -41.52
CA ASN A 440 -38.12 -10.79 -42.83
C ASN A 440 -36.98 -10.28 -43.72
N LEU A 441 -35.70 -10.52 -43.41
CA LEU A 441 -34.62 -10.29 -44.37
C LEU A 441 -34.45 -11.49 -45.33
N PRO A 442 -34.21 -11.25 -46.63
CA PRO A 442 -33.83 -12.31 -47.55
C PRO A 442 -32.50 -12.97 -47.15
N PRO A 443 -32.27 -14.25 -47.51
CA PRO A 443 -31.15 -15.05 -47.01
C PRO A 443 -29.79 -14.47 -47.39
N ILE A 444 -29.61 -14.05 -48.65
CA ILE A 444 -28.32 -13.53 -49.16
C ILE A 444 -27.98 -12.20 -48.46
N THR A 445 -28.92 -11.27 -48.47
CA THR A 445 -28.71 -9.95 -47.86
C THR A 445 -28.59 -10.04 -46.33
N GLY A 446 -29.30 -10.97 -45.67
CA GLY A 446 -29.17 -11.24 -44.24
C GLY A 446 -27.74 -11.66 -43.87
N ASN A 447 -27.18 -12.62 -44.62
CA ASN A 447 -25.82 -13.11 -44.39
C ASN A 447 -24.77 -11.99 -44.58
N ILE A 448 -24.91 -11.17 -45.64
CA ILE A 448 -24.03 -10.01 -45.88
C ILE A 448 -24.15 -9.00 -44.73
N THR A 449 -25.37 -8.71 -44.26
CA THR A 449 -25.61 -7.77 -43.16
C THR A 449 -24.97 -8.21 -41.86
N TRP A 450 -25.15 -9.48 -41.50
CA TRP A 450 -24.53 -10.07 -40.30
C TRP A 450 -23.01 -9.97 -40.35
N SER A 451 -22.41 -10.31 -41.49
CA SER A 451 -20.96 -10.19 -41.67
C SER A 451 -20.46 -8.74 -41.58
N ARG A 452 -21.19 -7.77 -42.16
CA ARG A 452 -20.86 -6.34 -42.04
C ARG A 452 -20.97 -5.82 -40.61
N HIS A 453 -21.96 -6.31 -39.85
CA HIS A 453 -22.11 -5.97 -38.45
C HIS A 453 -20.91 -6.46 -37.62
N LEU A 454 -20.49 -7.72 -37.81
CA LEU A 454 -19.30 -8.25 -37.15
C LEU A 454 -18.03 -7.50 -37.55
N LEU A 455 -17.89 -7.14 -38.84
CA LEU A 455 -16.76 -6.37 -39.34
C LEU A 455 -16.68 -4.98 -38.68
N LYS A 456 -17.82 -4.28 -38.60
CA LYS A 456 -17.88 -2.97 -37.94
C LYS A 456 -17.51 -3.06 -36.45
N ARG A 457 -17.97 -4.10 -35.74
CA ARG A 457 -17.65 -4.33 -34.33
C ARG A 457 -16.16 -4.53 -34.08
N VAL A 458 -15.43 -5.17 -35.01
CA VAL A 458 -13.98 -5.36 -34.87
C VAL A 458 -13.16 -4.16 -35.36
N GLU A 459 -13.68 -3.39 -36.32
CA GLU A 459 -13.00 -2.25 -36.94
C GLU A 459 -13.04 -0.97 -36.08
N GLU A 460 -14.15 -0.69 -35.40
CA GLU A 460 -14.29 0.53 -34.58
C GLU A 460 -13.25 0.63 -33.44
N PRO A 461 -12.97 -0.42 -32.65
CA PRO A 461 -11.91 -0.39 -31.65
C PRO A 461 -10.52 -0.27 -32.27
N MET A 462 -10.26 -0.96 -33.40
CA MET A 462 -8.94 -0.94 -34.05
C MET A 462 -8.53 0.48 -34.50
N LYS A 463 -9.47 1.27 -35.05
CA LYS A 463 -9.23 2.67 -35.43
C LYS A 463 -8.81 3.56 -34.26
N LYS A 464 -9.35 3.31 -33.06
CA LYS A 464 -8.97 4.04 -31.84
C LYS A 464 -7.56 3.65 -31.38
N PHE A 465 -7.18 2.37 -31.50
CA PHE A 465 -5.83 1.92 -31.17
C PHE A 465 -4.76 2.35 -32.19
N GLU A 466 -5.14 2.57 -33.45
CA GLU A 466 -4.25 3.10 -34.49
C GLU A 466 -3.66 4.47 -34.12
N SER A 467 -4.42 5.29 -33.39
CA SER A 467 -3.94 6.59 -32.90
C SER A 467 -2.89 6.48 -31.78
N ASN A 468 -2.75 5.32 -31.13
CA ASN A 468 -1.86 5.11 -29.98
C ASN A 468 -0.64 4.24 -30.35
N GLN A 469 0.44 4.87 -30.81
CA GLN A 469 1.61 4.19 -31.37
C GLN A 469 2.39 3.30 -30.37
N ASN A 470 2.36 3.59 -29.07
CA ASN A 470 3.02 2.78 -28.03
C ASN A 470 2.43 1.38 -27.90
N VAL A 471 1.10 1.27 -28.01
CA VAL A 471 0.37 0.00 -27.86
C VAL A 471 0.72 -0.95 -29.00
N LEU A 472 0.85 -0.41 -30.21
CA LEU A 472 1.19 -1.16 -31.42
C LEU A 472 2.65 -1.63 -31.46
N ALA A 473 3.54 -0.98 -30.71
CA ALA A 473 4.95 -1.35 -30.60
C ALA A 473 5.20 -2.53 -29.64
N SER A 474 4.21 -2.89 -28.83
CA SER A 474 4.30 -4.01 -27.87
C SER A 474 4.52 -5.36 -28.56
N LYS A 475 5.26 -6.27 -27.89
CA LYS A 475 5.57 -7.61 -28.42
C LYS A 475 4.31 -8.44 -28.68
N ASP A 476 3.29 -8.31 -27.82
CA ASP A 476 2.00 -9.00 -27.97
C ASP A 476 1.12 -8.38 -29.05
N ALA A 477 1.35 -7.12 -29.41
CA ALA A 477 0.46 -6.42 -30.32
C ALA A 477 0.49 -7.00 -31.75
N LYS A 478 1.66 -7.47 -32.18
CA LYS A 478 1.82 -8.16 -33.47
C LYS A 478 0.91 -9.38 -33.62
N ARG A 479 0.68 -10.14 -32.54
CA ARG A 479 -0.21 -11.31 -32.56
C ARG A 479 -1.66 -10.87 -32.78
N ILE A 480 -2.13 -9.89 -32.01
CA ILE A 480 -3.50 -9.38 -32.06
C ILE A 480 -3.80 -8.74 -33.42
N ILE A 481 -2.88 -7.97 -33.99
CA ILE A 481 -3.00 -7.38 -35.33
C ILE A 481 -3.12 -8.46 -36.41
N ARG A 482 -2.36 -9.57 -36.30
CA ARG A 482 -2.50 -10.71 -37.23
C ARG A 482 -3.87 -11.36 -37.12
N THR A 483 -4.38 -11.54 -35.91
CA THR A 483 -5.73 -12.08 -35.67
C THR A 483 -6.80 -11.17 -36.26
N TYR A 484 -6.72 -9.85 -36.03
CA TYR A 484 -7.61 -8.86 -36.64
C TYR A 484 -7.60 -8.97 -38.18
N ASN A 485 -6.41 -8.94 -38.80
CA ASN A 485 -6.28 -9.01 -40.26
C ASN A 485 -6.81 -10.33 -40.84
N ASN A 486 -6.73 -11.43 -40.09
CA ASN A 486 -7.33 -12.71 -40.47
C ASN A 486 -8.87 -12.64 -40.39
N VAL A 487 -9.42 -12.16 -39.27
CA VAL A 487 -10.87 -12.02 -39.07
C VAL A 487 -11.48 -11.10 -40.13
N ALA A 488 -10.89 -9.92 -40.35
CA ALA A 488 -11.34 -8.96 -41.36
C ALA A 488 -11.33 -9.59 -42.77
N ARG A 489 -10.25 -10.29 -43.16
CA ARG A 489 -10.19 -10.99 -44.45
C ARG A 489 -11.27 -12.07 -44.59
N ARG A 490 -11.51 -12.87 -43.54
CA ARG A 490 -12.56 -13.91 -43.56
C ARG A 490 -13.96 -13.31 -43.72
N LEU A 491 -14.25 -12.21 -43.03
CA LEU A 491 -15.54 -11.52 -43.12
C LEU A 491 -15.76 -10.90 -44.50
N VAL A 492 -14.75 -10.23 -45.07
CA VAL A 492 -14.85 -9.66 -46.42
C VAL A 492 -14.98 -10.76 -47.48
N ALA A 493 -14.21 -11.84 -47.37
CA ALA A 493 -14.32 -12.99 -48.27
C ALA A 493 -15.72 -13.63 -48.20
N PHE A 494 -16.31 -13.72 -47.01
CA PHE A 494 -17.68 -14.20 -46.84
C PHE A 494 -18.70 -13.31 -47.55
N GLN A 495 -18.59 -11.98 -47.40
CA GLN A 495 -19.46 -11.03 -48.12
C GLN A 495 -19.33 -11.18 -49.64
N TYR A 496 -18.10 -11.34 -50.12
CA TYR A 496 -17.83 -11.52 -51.56
C TYR A 496 -18.44 -12.81 -52.11
N ILE A 497 -18.29 -13.94 -51.42
CA ILE A 497 -18.85 -15.23 -51.86
C ILE A 497 -20.38 -15.15 -51.98
N TRP A 498 -21.06 -14.57 -50.99
CA TRP A 498 -22.53 -14.41 -51.04
C TRP A 498 -22.98 -13.44 -52.13
N TYR A 499 -22.24 -12.35 -52.34
CA TYR A 499 -22.51 -11.44 -53.45
C TYR A 499 -22.33 -12.12 -54.81
N GLN A 500 -21.24 -12.88 -55.01
CA GLN A 500 -21.01 -13.62 -56.25
C GLN A 500 -22.08 -14.68 -56.51
N ALA A 501 -22.50 -15.42 -55.48
CA ALA A 501 -23.60 -16.37 -55.58
C ALA A 501 -24.90 -15.68 -56.00
N TRP A 502 -25.19 -14.50 -55.45
CA TRP A 502 -26.34 -13.69 -55.86
C TRP A 502 -26.25 -13.20 -57.30
N VAL A 503 -25.07 -12.79 -57.76
CA VAL A 503 -24.87 -12.36 -59.15
C VAL A 503 -25.16 -13.49 -60.13
N GLN A 504 -24.66 -14.70 -59.87
CA GLN A 504 -24.95 -15.89 -60.69
C GLN A 504 -26.44 -16.29 -60.63
N TYR A 505 -27.07 -16.07 -59.50
CA TYR A 505 -28.49 -16.33 -59.30
C TYR A 505 -29.40 -15.45 -60.17
N ILE A 506 -29.00 -14.19 -60.45
CA ILE A 506 -29.76 -13.28 -61.33
C ILE A 506 -29.99 -13.90 -62.71
N ASP A 507 -28.97 -14.49 -63.32
CA ASP A 507 -29.07 -15.05 -64.67
C ASP A 507 -29.96 -16.30 -64.69
N THR A 508 -29.90 -17.10 -63.63
CA THR A 508 -30.78 -18.26 -63.45
C THR A 508 -32.24 -17.81 -63.27
N ALA A 509 -32.49 -16.79 -62.45
CA ALA A 509 -33.83 -16.22 -62.25
C ALA A 509 -34.40 -15.60 -63.54
N LYS A 510 -33.55 -14.98 -64.37
CA LYS A 510 -33.94 -14.46 -65.69
C LYS A 510 -34.35 -15.55 -66.67
N ALA A 511 -33.63 -16.67 -66.69
CA ALA A 511 -34.02 -17.81 -67.53
C ALA A 511 -35.40 -18.36 -67.12
N ARG A 512 -35.72 -18.35 -65.83
CA ARG A 512 -37.03 -18.78 -65.31
C ARG A 512 -38.19 -17.87 -65.73
N LEU A 513 -37.94 -16.58 -65.96
CA LEU A 513 -38.95 -15.66 -66.51
C LEU A 513 -39.42 -16.05 -67.92
N GLN A 514 -38.68 -16.92 -68.62
CA GLN A 514 -39.06 -17.43 -69.94
C GLN A 514 -40.00 -18.65 -69.86
N ALA A 515 -40.28 -19.16 -68.65
CA ALA A 515 -41.21 -20.26 -68.47
C ALA A 515 -42.65 -19.85 -68.82
N THR A 516 -43.46 -20.83 -69.23
CA THR A 516 -44.88 -20.62 -69.52
C THR A 516 -45.61 -20.16 -68.27
N LEU A 517 -46.36 -19.05 -68.37
CA LEU A 517 -46.99 -18.37 -67.23
C LEU A 517 -48.20 -19.13 -66.65
N ILE A 518 -48.85 -20.00 -67.43
CA ILE A 518 -49.98 -20.82 -66.99
C ILE A 518 -49.62 -22.28 -67.24
N ILE A 519 -49.66 -23.10 -66.20
CA ILE A 519 -49.37 -24.53 -66.27
C ILE A 519 -50.52 -25.29 -65.62
N ARG A 520 -50.88 -26.46 -66.17
CA ARG A 520 -51.79 -27.39 -65.51
C ARG A 520 -51.04 -28.21 -64.48
N HIS A 521 -51.51 -28.20 -63.24
CA HIS A 521 -50.85 -28.94 -62.18
C HIS A 521 -50.99 -30.47 -62.43
N PRO A 522 -49.93 -31.27 -62.21
CA PRO A 522 -49.85 -32.64 -62.75
C PRO A 522 -50.88 -33.63 -62.18
N GLU A 523 -51.42 -33.36 -60.99
CA GLU A 523 -52.28 -34.31 -60.26
C GLU A 523 -53.77 -33.94 -60.31
N ASP A 524 -54.11 -32.66 -60.35
CA ASP A 524 -55.48 -32.14 -60.29
C ASP A 524 -55.91 -31.43 -61.59
N ASN A 525 -55.00 -31.32 -62.57
CA ASN A 525 -55.20 -30.72 -63.89
C ASN A 525 -55.67 -29.25 -63.86
N LYS A 526 -55.58 -28.59 -62.68
CA LYS A 526 -55.99 -27.20 -62.48
C LYS A 526 -54.97 -26.24 -63.05
N LEU A 527 -55.44 -25.12 -63.59
CA LEU A 527 -54.58 -24.07 -64.13
C LEU A 527 -54.01 -23.25 -62.97
N ASN A 528 -52.68 -23.19 -62.87
CA ASN A 528 -51.97 -22.37 -61.89
C ASN A 528 -51.07 -21.34 -62.60
N VAL A 529 -50.92 -20.16 -61.99
CA VAL A 529 -49.92 -19.18 -62.43
C VAL A 529 -48.54 -19.66 -62.02
N ASN A 530 -47.71 -20.01 -62.99
CA ASN A 530 -46.33 -20.42 -62.77
C ASN A 530 -45.42 -19.18 -62.61
N PHE A 531 -45.53 -18.53 -61.46
CA PHE A 531 -44.64 -17.45 -61.08
C PHE A 531 -43.72 -17.91 -59.97
N ASP A 532 -42.42 -17.95 -60.27
CA ASP A 532 -41.43 -18.47 -59.34
C ASP A 532 -41.25 -17.51 -58.14
N PRO A 533 -41.52 -17.95 -56.89
CA PRO A 533 -41.31 -17.14 -55.68
C PRO A 533 -39.89 -16.60 -55.54
N GLU A 534 -38.92 -17.28 -56.15
CA GLU A 534 -37.52 -16.88 -56.25
C GLU A 534 -37.32 -15.49 -56.91
N ILE A 535 -38.19 -15.09 -57.84
CA ILE A 535 -38.13 -13.76 -58.48
C ILE A 535 -38.48 -12.66 -57.48
N LEU A 536 -39.45 -12.89 -56.59
CA LEU A 536 -39.78 -11.94 -55.52
C LEU A 536 -38.68 -11.85 -54.47
N GLN A 537 -37.99 -12.96 -54.21
CA GLN A 537 -36.81 -12.97 -53.35
C GLN A 537 -35.68 -12.13 -53.96
N LEU A 538 -35.38 -12.30 -55.25
CA LEU A 538 -34.39 -11.50 -55.99
C LEU A 538 -34.69 -10.00 -55.90
N LEU A 539 -35.96 -9.61 -56.09
CA LEU A 539 -36.39 -8.20 -56.01
C LEU A 539 -36.22 -7.61 -54.61
N ARG A 540 -36.50 -8.40 -53.56
CA ARG A 540 -36.26 -7.99 -52.18
C ARG A 540 -34.77 -7.87 -51.87
N GLU A 541 -33.95 -8.81 -52.35
CA GLU A 541 -32.49 -8.79 -52.19
C GLU A 541 -31.88 -7.57 -52.89
N ALA A 542 -32.29 -7.27 -54.13
CA ALA A 542 -31.83 -6.10 -54.87
C ALA A 542 -32.12 -4.78 -54.12
N LYS A 543 -33.35 -4.62 -53.59
CA LYS A 543 -33.72 -3.44 -52.78
C LYS A 543 -32.91 -3.31 -51.50
N CYS A 544 -32.63 -4.43 -50.83
CA CYS A 544 -31.86 -4.41 -49.60
C CYS A 544 -30.38 -4.10 -49.87
N LEU A 545 -29.80 -4.61 -50.95
CA LEU A 545 -28.43 -4.29 -51.37
C LEU A 545 -28.29 -2.82 -51.80
N ASP A 546 -29.28 -2.28 -52.51
CA ASP A 546 -29.35 -0.85 -52.88
C ASP A 546 -29.35 0.05 -51.64
N ARG A 547 -30.18 -0.29 -50.64
CA ARG A 547 -30.23 0.43 -49.35
C ARG A 547 -28.92 0.36 -48.57
N MET A 548 -28.14 -0.70 -48.76
CA MET A 548 -26.80 -0.86 -48.16
C MET A 548 -25.70 -0.12 -48.93
N GLY A 549 -26.02 0.53 -50.06
CA GLY A 549 -25.08 1.24 -50.91
C GLY A 549 -24.13 0.31 -51.67
N ILE A 550 -24.54 -0.94 -51.92
CA ILE A 550 -23.75 -1.91 -52.70
C ILE A 550 -24.22 -1.83 -54.16
N GLU A 551 -23.31 -1.51 -55.08
CA GLU A 551 -23.64 -1.55 -56.51
C GLU A 551 -23.91 -2.98 -56.97
N PHE A 552 -24.99 -3.16 -57.73
CA PHE A 552 -25.40 -4.44 -58.28
C PHE A 552 -25.55 -4.40 -59.81
N PRO A 553 -25.46 -5.56 -60.48
CA PRO A 553 -25.46 -5.61 -61.95
C PRO A 553 -26.69 -4.96 -62.57
N GLU A 554 -26.49 -4.32 -63.74
CA GLU A 554 -27.57 -3.69 -64.52
C GLU A 554 -28.71 -4.67 -64.83
N ALA A 555 -28.34 -5.95 -64.99
CA ALA A 555 -29.24 -7.07 -65.10
C ALA A 555 -30.32 -7.11 -64.00
N ALA A 556 -29.96 -6.90 -62.74
CA ALA A 556 -30.89 -6.87 -61.61
C ALA A 556 -31.62 -5.53 -61.49
N LYS A 557 -31.00 -4.40 -61.89
CA LYS A 557 -31.68 -3.09 -61.95
C LYS A 557 -32.87 -3.10 -62.91
N ILE A 558 -32.68 -3.67 -64.10
CA ILE A 558 -33.75 -3.79 -65.10
C ILE A 558 -34.93 -4.60 -64.55
N VAL A 559 -34.64 -5.73 -63.88
CA VAL A 559 -35.67 -6.57 -63.25
C VAL A 559 -36.39 -5.81 -62.11
N LEU A 560 -35.64 -5.04 -61.31
CA LEU A 560 -36.19 -4.20 -60.25
C LEU A 560 -37.13 -3.11 -60.77
N LEU A 561 -36.78 -2.44 -61.87
CA LEU A 561 -37.63 -1.43 -62.51
C LEU A 561 -38.96 -1.99 -63.02
N GLN A 562 -39.01 -3.29 -63.32
CA GLN A 562 -40.20 -3.98 -63.82
C GLN A 562 -41.05 -4.61 -62.70
N GLU A 563 -40.68 -4.45 -61.43
CA GLU A 563 -41.37 -5.06 -60.28
C GLU A 563 -42.89 -4.85 -60.27
N ASN A 564 -43.33 -3.61 -60.50
CA ASN A 564 -44.76 -3.29 -60.50
C ASN A 564 -45.51 -4.02 -61.62
N LYS A 565 -44.88 -4.19 -62.79
CA LYS A 565 -45.47 -4.95 -63.90
C LYS A 565 -45.59 -6.42 -63.55
N PHE A 566 -44.54 -7.03 -62.98
CA PHE A 566 -44.58 -8.44 -62.57
C PHE A 566 -45.63 -8.70 -61.51
N LYS A 567 -45.75 -7.83 -60.49
CA LYS A 567 -46.79 -7.96 -59.47
C LYS A 567 -48.20 -7.80 -60.04
N ASN A 568 -48.40 -6.84 -60.92
CA ASN A 568 -49.71 -6.62 -61.55
C ASN A 568 -50.10 -7.81 -62.42
N TYR A 569 -49.21 -8.30 -63.29
CA TYR A 569 -49.47 -9.47 -64.12
C TYR A 569 -49.73 -10.73 -63.30
N PHE A 570 -48.98 -10.94 -62.21
CA PHE A 570 -49.22 -12.04 -61.30
C PHE A 570 -50.61 -11.96 -60.65
N ASN A 571 -50.99 -10.79 -60.12
CA ASN A 571 -52.28 -10.58 -59.49
C ASN A 571 -53.45 -10.68 -60.47
N GLU A 572 -53.31 -10.14 -61.68
CA GLU A 572 -54.33 -10.20 -62.74
C GLU A 572 -54.54 -11.63 -63.25
N LEU A 573 -53.46 -12.37 -63.49
CA LEU A 573 -53.54 -13.78 -63.89
C LEU A 573 -54.10 -14.65 -62.77
N GLN A 574 -53.70 -14.40 -61.52
CA GLN A 574 -54.24 -15.13 -60.36
C GLN A 574 -55.74 -14.84 -60.19
N TYR A 575 -56.16 -13.59 -60.37
CA TYR A 575 -57.57 -13.21 -60.35
C TYR A 575 -58.35 -13.85 -61.51
N ALA A 576 -57.80 -13.84 -62.73
CA ALA A 576 -58.44 -14.44 -63.90
C ALA A 576 -58.60 -15.97 -63.75
N LEU A 577 -57.62 -16.67 -63.18
CA LEU A 577 -57.72 -18.10 -62.88
C LEU A 577 -58.70 -18.39 -61.75
N ALA A 578 -58.70 -17.57 -60.69
CA ALA A 578 -59.69 -17.69 -59.62
C ALA A 578 -61.13 -17.48 -60.14
N GLU A 579 -61.31 -16.55 -61.07
CA GLU A 579 -62.59 -16.28 -61.72
C GLU A 579 -62.98 -17.39 -62.70
N TYR A 580 -62.02 -17.94 -63.46
CA TYR A 580 -62.22 -19.13 -64.29
C TYR A 580 -62.68 -20.32 -63.45
N ASP A 581 -61.99 -20.65 -62.36
CA ASP A 581 -62.38 -21.73 -61.44
C ASP A 581 -63.77 -21.49 -60.85
N ARG A 582 -64.08 -20.24 -60.47
CA ARG A 582 -65.41 -19.84 -59.96
C ARG A 582 -66.51 -20.06 -60.98
N ILE A 583 -66.27 -19.73 -62.26
CA ILE A 583 -67.24 -19.89 -63.35
C ILE A 583 -67.40 -21.36 -63.72
N VAL A 584 -66.30 -22.11 -63.89
CA VAL A 584 -66.31 -23.55 -64.19
C VAL A 584 -67.08 -24.33 -63.12
N THR A 585 -66.90 -23.97 -61.85
CA THR A 585 -67.65 -24.58 -60.73
C THR A 585 -69.16 -24.31 -60.79
N LYS A 586 -69.60 -23.26 -61.50
CA LYS A 586 -71.01 -22.88 -61.67
C LYS A 586 -71.68 -23.43 -62.93
N VAL A 587 -70.91 -23.99 -63.87
CA VAL A 587 -71.44 -24.59 -65.10
C VAL A 587 -72.02 -25.98 -64.80
N ILE A 588 -73.18 -26.30 -65.41
CA ILE A 588 -73.89 -27.56 -65.19
C ILE A 588 -73.02 -28.75 -65.62
N GLN A 589 -72.92 -29.81 -64.80
CA GLN A 589 -72.03 -30.97 -64.99
C GLN A 589 -72.14 -31.65 -66.37
N VAL A 590 -73.29 -31.56 -67.05
CA VAL A 590 -73.52 -32.19 -68.37
C VAL A 590 -72.72 -31.50 -69.49
N THR A 591 -72.43 -30.20 -69.37
CA THR A 591 -71.60 -29.45 -70.34
C THR A 591 -70.13 -29.36 -69.92
N ALA A 592 -69.76 -29.89 -68.74
CA ALA A 592 -68.40 -29.84 -68.21
C ALA A 592 -67.40 -30.68 -69.01
N MET A 593 -67.85 -31.65 -69.84
CA MET A 593 -66.99 -32.42 -70.74
C MET A 593 -66.51 -31.64 -71.98
N LEU A 594 -67.02 -30.43 -72.23
CA LEU A 594 -66.66 -29.57 -73.36
C LEU A 594 -65.69 -28.42 -72.99
N LEU A 595 -65.38 -28.25 -71.71
CA LEU A 595 -64.43 -27.28 -71.13
C LEU A 595 -63.15 -28.00 -70.73
#